data_AF-A0AAJ1NK42-F1
#
_entry.id   AF-A0AAJ1NK42-F1
#
_cell.length_a   1.000
_cell.length_b   1.000
_cell.length_c   1.000
_cell.angle_alpha   90.00
_cell.angle_beta   90.00
_cell.angle_gamma   90.00
#
_symmetry.space_group_name_H-M   'P 1'
#
loop_
_entity.id
_entity.type
_entity.pdbx_description
1 polymer ?
#
loop_
_entity_poly.entity_id
_entity_poly.type
_entity_poly.pdbx_seq_one_letter_code
_entity_poly.pdbx_strand_id
1 'polypeptide(L)'
;MLDQTVAITPPGKSVPARYAAFSGIWAGRLDGTFEGKLAVLTVSPAGQVTVSYAWGDMADNKPGIADGAGRIAGNTLKLGRLPNGADITFTMQPDGTLAGTYTLAGQTYRGQFAKQ
;
A
#
# COMPACT_ATOMS: atom_id res chain seq x y z
N MET A 1 7.16 -7.67 11.50
CA MET A 1 7.38 -6.21 11.59
C MET A 1 8.02 -5.79 10.28
N LEU A 2 7.52 -4.76 9.57
CA LEU A 2 8.34 -4.12 8.52
C LEU A 2 9.52 -3.49 9.25
N ASP A 3 10.71 -4.04 9.05
CA ASP A 3 11.93 -3.54 9.69
C ASP A 3 12.14 -2.07 9.31
N GLN A 4 12.64 -1.28 10.26
CA GLN A 4 12.87 0.17 10.14
C GLN A 4 13.93 0.55 9.08
N THR A 5 14.42 -0.42 8.30
CA THR A 5 15.46 -0.28 7.27
C THR A 5 14.90 -0.12 5.85
N VAL A 6 13.59 -0.03 5.68
CA VAL A 6 12.98 0.18 4.36
C VAL A 6 13.31 1.60 3.87
N ALA A 7 14.27 1.70 2.94
CA ALA A 7 14.69 2.96 2.35
C ALA A 7 13.63 3.48 1.35
N ILE A 8 13.00 4.60 1.69
CA ILE A 8 12.13 5.33 0.77
C ILE A 8 13.00 6.30 -0.02
N THR A 9 12.99 6.16 -1.35
CA THR A 9 13.65 7.13 -2.23
C THR A 9 12.69 8.31 -2.45
N PRO A 10 13.06 9.55 -2.07
CA PRO A 10 12.21 10.71 -2.29
C PRO A 10 11.83 10.84 -3.78
N PRO A 11 10.54 11.10 -4.10
CA PRO A 11 10.13 11.31 -5.49
C PRO A 11 10.91 12.47 -6.13
N GLY A 12 11.39 12.26 -7.35
CA GLY A 12 12.09 13.31 -8.11
C GLY A 12 11.15 14.46 -8.51
N LYS A 13 11.71 15.63 -8.85
CA LYS A 13 10.95 16.85 -9.22
C LYS A 13 10.00 16.67 -10.41
N SER A 14 10.26 15.68 -11.27
CA SER A 14 9.42 15.36 -12.43
C SER A 14 8.20 14.49 -12.09
N VAL A 15 8.11 13.97 -10.86
CA VAL A 15 6.97 13.17 -10.40
C VAL A 15 5.79 14.11 -10.10
N PRO A 16 4.60 13.89 -10.68
CA PRO A 16 3.41 14.68 -10.36
C PRO A 16 3.10 14.66 -8.86
N ALA A 17 2.75 15.81 -8.28
CA ALA A 17 2.48 15.94 -6.84
C ALA A 17 1.46 14.91 -6.32
N ARG A 18 0.41 14.64 -7.11
CA ARG A 18 -0.61 13.60 -6.80
C ARG A 18 -0.04 12.19 -6.69
N TYR A 19 1.03 11.87 -7.43
CA TYR A 19 1.70 10.57 -7.34
C TYR A 19 2.72 10.56 -6.21
N ALA A 20 3.45 11.66 -6.04
CA ALA A 20 4.40 11.84 -4.95
C ALA A 20 3.72 11.73 -3.57
N ALA A 21 2.45 12.12 -3.46
CA ALA A 21 1.67 12.02 -2.22
C ALA A 21 1.62 10.59 -1.65
N PHE A 22 1.64 9.56 -2.49
CA PHE A 22 1.66 8.15 -2.07
C PHE A 22 2.98 7.70 -1.44
N SER A 23 4.09 8.39 -1.72
CA SER A 23 5.40 8.04 -1.19
C SER A 23 5.41 8.10 0.33
N GLY A 24 5.93 7.07 1.01
CA GLY A 24 5.96 7.02 2.47
C GLY A 24 5.56 5.66 3.04
N ILE A 25 5.56 5.59 4.36
CA ILE A 25 5.04 4.46 5.12
C ILE A 25 3.63 4.81 5.59
N TRP A 26 2.73 3.85 5.42
CA TRP A 26 1.32 3.96 5.78
C TRP A 26 0.94 2.78 6.65
N ALA A 27 0.21 3.03 7.73
CA ALA A 27 -0.29 1.99 8.61
C ALA A 27 -1.79 2.16 8.86
N GLY A 28 -2.50 1.05 8.95
CA GLY A 28 -3.95 1.04 9.11
C GLY A 28 -4.46 -0.32 9.56
N ARG A 29 -5.79 -0.39 9.78
CA ARG A 29 -6.49 -1.64 10.08
C ARG A 29 -7.60 -1.88 9.07
N LEU A 30 -7.61 -3.07 8.49
CA LEU A 30 -8.68 -3.55 7.63
C LEU A 30 -9.81 -4.11 8.51
N ASP A 31 -11.04 -3.68 8.21
CA ASP A 31 -12.28 -3.90 8.96
C ASP A 31 -12.13 -3.60 10.46
N GLY A 32 -11.21 -2.70 10.82
CA GLY A 32 -10.88 -2.35 12.20
C GLY A 32 -10.07 -3.40 12.98
N THR A 33 -9.82 -4.58 12.40
CA THR A 33 -9.20 -5.72 13.09
C THR A 33 -7.81 -6.03 12.58
N PHE A 34 -7.63 -6.13 11.26
CA PHE A 34 -6.42 -6.70 10.69
C PHE A 34 -5.40 -5.63 10.35
N GLU A 35 -4.25 -5.66 11.01
CA GLU A 35 -3.20 -4.68 10.77
C GLU A 35 -2.62 -4.82 9.36
N GLY A 36 -2.40 -3.68 8.70
CA GLY A 36 -1.72 -3.61 7.43
C GLY A 36 -0.72 -2.46 7.44
N LYS A 37 0.40 -2.65 6.76
CA LYS A 37 1.40 -1.60 6.62
C LYS A 37 1.98 -1.62 5.21
N LEU A 38 1.93 -0.46 4.54
CA LEU A 38 2.40 -0.25 3.18
C LEU A 38 3.59 0.70 3.22
N ALA A 39 4.73 0.28 2.69
CA ALA A 39 5.83 1.17 2.37
C ALA A 39 5.86 1.37 0.84
N VAL A 40 5.66 2.61 0.39
CA VAL A 40 5.85 2.99 -1.01
C VAL A 40 7.28 3.50 -1.16
N LEU A 41 8.13 2.69 -1.80
CA LEU A 41 9.59 2.84 -1.81
C LEU A 41 10.07 3.81 -2.88
N THR A 42 9.49 3.70 -4.08
CA THR A 42 9.79 4.55 -5.22
C THR A 42 8.51 4.92 -5.93
N VAL A 43 8.50 6.11 -6.54
CA VAL A 43 7.42 6.58 -7.41
C VAL A 43 8.03 7.19 -8.66
N SER A 44 7.66 6.69 -9.83
CA SER A 44 8.10 7.23 -11.11
C SER A 44 7.13 8.29 -11.65
N PRO A 45 7.55 9.16 -12.59
CA PRO A 45 6.66 10.11 -13.25
C PRO A 45 5.49 9.46 -14.00
N ALA A 46 5.66 8.23 -14.48
CA ALA A 46 4.64 7.44 -15.16
C ALA A 46 3.66 6.73 -14.20
N GLY A 47 3.83 6.91 -12.88
CA GLY A 47 2.98 6.32 -11.84
C GLY A 47 3.33 4.87 -11.49
N GLN A 48 4.42 4.30 -12.01
CA GLN A 48 4.92 3.01 -11.54
C GLN A 48 5.54 3.19 -10.15
N VAL A 49 5.29 2.23 -9.25
CA VAL A 49 5.84 2.22 -7.90
C VAL A 49 6.45 0.87 -7.55
N THR A 50 7.43 0.88 -6.66
CA THR A 50 7.83 -0.31 -5.90
C THR A 50 7.35 -0.17 -4.46
N VAL A 51 6.96 -1.28 -3.86
CA VAL A 51 6.38 -1.31 -2.51
C VAL A 51 6.92 -2.47 -1.71
N SER A 52 6.80 -2.35 -0.39
CA SER A 52 6.75 -3.49 0.52
C SER A 52 5.44 -3.42 1.29
N TYR A 53 4.69 -4.53 1.32
CA TYR A 53 3.43 -4.61 2.04
C TYR A 53 3.47 -5.73 3.07
N ALA A 54 3.12 -5.41 4.30
CA ALA A 54 2.94 -6.36 5.38
C ALA A 54 1.48 -6.44 5.80
N TRP A 55 1.04 -7.65 6.09
CA TRP A 55 -0.29 -7.94 6.62
C TRP A 55 -0.18 -8.73 7.93
N GLY A 56 -1.10 -8.41 8.84
CA GLY A 56 -1.29 -9.11 10.10
C GLY A 56 -2.05 -10.42 9.93
N ASP A 57 -2.49 -10.97 11.05
CA ASP A 57 -3.17 -12.27 11.11
C ASP A 57 -4.59 -12.15 10.54
N MET A 58 -4.77 -12.51 9.26
CA MET A 58 -6.04 -12.35 8.55
C MET A 58 -6.74 -13.69 8.39
N ALA A 59 -7.63 -14.01 9.33
CA ALA A 59 -8.38 -15.27 9.33
C ALA A 59 -7.46 -16.49 9.11
N ASP A 60 -7.61 -17.23 8.00
CA ASP A 60 -6.79 -18.42 7.69
C ASP A 60 -5.44 -18.08 7.04
N ASN A 61 -5.13 -16.80 6.82
CA ASN A 61 -3.91 -16.34 6.17
C ASN A 61 -2.91 -15.79 7.19
N LYS A 62 -1.81 -16.52 7.37
CA LYS A 62 -0.74 -16.18 8.30
C LYS A 62 -0.15 -14.80 7.99
N PRO A 63 0.30 -14.05 9.03
CA PRO A 63 1.01 -12.79 8.83
C PRO A 63 2.20 -12.94 7.90
N GLY A 64 2.46 -11.91 7.10
CA GLY A 64 3.54 -11.96 6.12
C GLY A 64 3.91 -10.58 5.60
N ILE A 65 4.97 -10.58 4.80
CA ILE A 65 5.50 -9.41 4.11
C ILE A 65 5.82 -9.83 2.67
N ALA A 66 5.49 -8.96 1.72
CA ALA A 66 5.85 -9.15 0.33
C ALA A 66 6.28 -7.82 -0.28
N ASP A 67 7.39 -7.86 -0.99
CA ASP A 67 7.77 -6.80 -1.91
C ASP A 67 7.01 -6.95 -3.21
N GLY A 68 6.75 -5.82 -3.87
CA GLY A 68 5.99 -5.83 -5.10
C GLY A 68 6.14 -4.54 -5.89
N ALA A 69 5.44 -4.54 -7.03
CA ALA A 69 5.29 -3.37 -7.87
C ALA A 69 3.81 -2.98 -7.92
N GLY A 70 3.54 -1.74 -8.32
CA GLY A 70 2.19 -1.24 -8.51
C GLY A 70 2.14 -0.11 -9.52
N ARG A 71 0.92 0.35 -9.78
CA ARG A 71 0.68 1.50 -10.64
C ARG A 71 -0.35 2.44 -10.04
N ILE A 72 -0.04 3.72 -10.07
CA ILE A 72 -0.96 4.81 -9.76
C ILE A 72 -1.67 5.21 -11.04
N ALA A 73 -3.01 5.19 -11.00
CA ALA A 73 -3.88 5.72 -12.04
C ALA A 73 -4.90 6.66 -11.39
N GLY A 74 -4.92 7.92 -11.82
CA GLY A 74 -5.72 8.94 -11.15
C GLY A 74 -5.26 9.13 -9.70
N ASN A 75 -6.12 8.76 -8.75
CA ASN A 75 -5.87 8.85 -7.31
C ASN A 75 -5.86 7.48 -6.61
N THR A 76 -5.66 6.41 -7.38
CA THR A 76 -5.64 5.03 -6.88
C THR A 76 -4.33 4.35 -7.25
N LEU A 77 -3.66 3.81 -6.24
CA LEU A 77 -2.56 2.87 -6.37
C LEU A 77 -3.12 1.44 -6.39
N LYS A 78 -2.86 0.68 -7.45
CA LYS A 78 -3.11 -0.77 -7.50
C LYS A 78 -1.78 -1.53 -7.44
N LEU A 79 -1.68 -2.49 -6.53
CA LEU A 79 -0.52 -3.37 -6.46
C LEU A 79 -0.67 -4.52 -7.45
N GLY A 80 0.46 -5.06 -7.89
CA GLY A 80 0.51 -6.40 -8.47
C GLY A 80 0.00 -7.43 -7.45
N ARG A 81 -0.56 -8.53 -7.95
CA ARG A 81 -1.10 -9.58 -7.09
C ARG A 81 0.00 -10.12 -6.17
N LEU A 82 -0.28 -10.18 -4.87
CA LEU A 82 0.69 -10.64 -3.88
C LEU A 82 0.90 -12.16 -3.95
N PRO A 83 2.01 -12.70 -3.40
CA PRO A 83 2.28 -14.14 -3.39
C PRO A 83 1.23 -14.98 -2.67
N ASN A 84 0.53 -14.41 -1.68
CA ASN A 84 -0.59 -15.06 -1.01
C ASN A 84 -1.90 -15.01 -1.81
N GLY A 85 -1.87 -14.50 -3.04
CA GLY A 85 -3.01 -14.42 -3.95
C GLY A 85 -3.91 -13.20 -3.74
N ALA A 86 -3.54 -12.26 -2.88
CA ALA A 86 -4.34 -11.08 -2.61
C ALA A 86 -4.22 -9.99 -3.69
N ASP A 87 -5.34 -9.33 -3.97
CA ASP A 87 -5.42 -8.13 -4.79
C ASP A 87 -5.63 -6.91 -3.87
N ILE A 88 -4.80 -5.87 -4.05
CA ILE A 88 -4.79 -4.70 -3.15
C ILE A 88 -4.86 -3.40 -3.94
N THR A 89 -5.71 -2.49 -3.47
CA THR A 89 -5.76 -1.11 -3.95
C THR A 89 -5.77 -0.12 -2.79
N PHE A 90 -5.13 1.03 -2.99
CA PHE A 90 -5.16 2.17 -2.08
C PHE A 90 -5.60 3.41 -2.83
N THR A 91 -6.68 4.05 -2.37
CA THR A 91 -7.16 5.31 -2.95
C THR A 91 -6.88 6.45 -1.98
N MET A 92 -6.10 7.43 -2.43
CA MET A 92 -5.83 8.63 -1.66
C MET A 92 -7.13 9.39 -1.42
N GLN A 93 -7.35 9.84 -0.19
CA GLN A 93 -8.52 10.59 0.22
C GLN A 93 -8.19 12.09 0.27
N PRO A 94 -9.20 12.98 0.23
CA PRO A 94 -8.99 14.43 0.34
C PRO A 94 -8.29 14.87 1.63
N ASP A 95 -8.43 14.09 2.71
CA ASP A 95 -7.78 14.32 4.01
C ASP A 95 -6.32 13.84 4.06
N GLY A 96 -5.80 13.28 2.96
CA GLY A 96 -4.43 12.78 2.86
C GLY A 96 -4.22 11.36 3.40
N THR A 97 -5.27 10.66 3.83
CA THR A 97 -5.21 9.23 4.17
C THR A 97 -5.36 8.33 2.94
N LEU A 98 -5.03 7.04 3.07
CA LEU A 98 -5.32 6.04 2.05
C LEU A 98 -6.51 5.17 2.48
N ALA A 99 -7.51 5.05 1.63
CA ALA A 99 -8.53 4.00 1.73
C ALA A 99 -8.00 2.72 1.06
N GLY A 100 -7.67 1.71 1.86
CA GLY A 100 -7.20 0.41 1.42
C GLY A 100 -8.35 -0.58 1.19
N THR A 101 -8.24 -1.37 0.12
CA THR A 101 -9.05 -2.57 -0.12
C THR A 101 -8.12 -3.75 -0.31
N TYR A 102 -8.40 -4.84 0.39
CA TYR A 102 -7.65 -6.08 0.33
C TYR A 102 -8.62 -7.22 0.01
N THR A 103 -8.43 -7.89 -1.13
CA THR A 103 -9.27 -9.00 -1.54
C THR A 103 -8.47 -10.30 -1.55
N LEU A 104 -8.92 -11.29 -0.78
CA LEU A 104 -8.30 -12.61 -0.68
C LEU A 104 -9.39 -13.68 -0.71
N ALA A 105 -9.23 -14.67 -1.59
CA ALA A 105 -10.18 -15.79 -1.74
C ALA A 105 -11.66 -15.35 -1.86
N GLY A 106 -11.92 -14.21 -2.53
CA GLY A 106 -13.26 -13.66 -2.72
C GLY A 106 -13.80 -12.83 -1.55
N GLN A 107 -13.12 -12.81 -0.40
CA GLN A 107 -13.43 -11.92 0.72
C GLN A 107 -12.74 -10.57 0.55
N THR A 108 -13.43 -9.48 0.86
CA THR A 108 -12.91 -8.12 0.73
C THR A 108 -12.93 -7.39 2.06
N TYR A 109 -11.75 -6.94 2.49
CA TYR A 109 -11.56 -6.17 3.72
C TYR A 109 -11.19 -4.73 3.35
N ARG A 110 -11.64 -3.75 4.14
CA ARG A 110 -11.44 -2.32 3.87
C ARG A 110 -10.94 -1.58 5.09
N GLY A 111 -10.08 -0.59 4.89
CA GLY A 111 -9.51 0.16 6.01
C GLY A 111 -8.96 1.50 5.59
N GLN A 112 -8.75 2.37 6.59
CA GLN A 112 -8.02 3.62 6.40
C GLN A 112 -6.60 3.47 6.90
N PHE A 113 -5.65 4.04 6.16
CA PHE A 113 -4.23 4.02 6.47
C PHE A 113 -3.73 5.45 6.59
N ALA A 114 -3.11 5.75 7.72
CA ALA A 114 -2.49 7.02 8.01
C ALA A 114 -0.99 6.95 7.73
N LYS A 115 -0.42 8.08 7.31
CA LYS A 115 1.02 8.21 7.13
C LYS A 115 1.73 8.12 8.48
N GLN A 116 2.87 7.44 8.52
CA GLN A 116 3.75 7.34 9.70
C GLN A 116 4.84 8.39 9.68
#